data_AF-A0A927BIM9-F1
#
_entry.id   AF-A0A927BIM9-F1
#
_cell.length_a   1.000
_cell.length_b   1.000
_cell.length_c   1.000
_cell.angle_alpha   90.00
_cell.angle_beta   90.00
_cell.angle_gamma   90.00
#
_symmetry.space_group_name_H-M   'P 1'
#
loop_
_entity.id
_entity.type
_entity.pdbx_description
1 polymer ?
#
loop_
_entity_poly.entity_id
_entity_poly.type
_entity_poly.pdbx_seq_one_letter_code
_entity_poly.pdbx_strand_id
1 'polypeptide(L)' 'MIESARWFTSSYSSNGGQCVEVAANLATSRGIVPVRDSKVVAVRC' A
#
# COMPACT_ATOMS: atom_id res chain seq x y z
N MET A 1 -11.11 0.18 -19.26
CA MET A 1 -9.90 0.80 -18.67
C MET A 1 -9.72 0.21 -17.29
N ILE A 2 -8.80 -0.74 -17.13
CA ILE A 2 -8.52 -1.34 -15.82
C ILE A 2 -7.72 -0.30 -15.04
N GLU A 3 -8.34 0.34 -14.05
CA GLU A 3 -7.61 1.20 -13.12
C GLU A 3 -6.57 0.36 -12.38
N SER A 4 -5.29 0.76 -12.46
CA SER A 4 -4.19 0.11 -11.75
C SER A 4 -4.19 0.51 -10.28
N ALA A 5 -3.86 -0.43 -9.39
CA ALA A 5 -3.69 -0.15 -7.97
C ALA A 5 -2.51 0.83 -7.75
N ARG A 6 -2.80 2.01 -7.20
CA ARG A 6 -1.79 3.00 -6.82
C ARG A 6 -1.45 2.81 -5.35
N TRP A 7 -0.41 2.03 -5.11
CA TRP A 7 0.09 1.74 -3.77
C TRP A 7 0.78 2.96 -3.17
N PHE A 8 0.45 3.27 -1.93
CA PHE A 8 1.18 4.24 -1.13
C PHE A 8 1.39 3.69 0.28
N THR A 9 2.56 3.99 0.84
CA THR A 9 2.90 3.66 2.22
C THR A 9 2.50 4.81 3.14
N SER A 10 2.15 4.49 4.39
CA SER A 10 1.87 5.52 5.40
C SER A 10 3.16 6.25 5.81
N SER A 11 3.07 7.56 6.07
CA SER A 11 4.20 8.38 6.55
C SER A 11 4.78 7.90 7.89
N TYR A 12 4.07 7.04 8.63
CA TYR A 12 4.51 6.42 9.89
C TYR A 12 5.15 5.03 9.70
N SER A 13 5.48 4.62 8.47
CA SER A 13 6.03 3.30 8.19
C SER A 13 7.55 3.22 8.45
N SER A 14 7.98 3.55 9.67
CA SER A 14 9.38 3.50 10.11
C SER A 14 9.76 2.23 10.90
N ASN A 15 8.91 1.20 10.86
CA ASN A 15 9.11 -0.09 11.56
C ASN A 15 10.10 -1.05 10.86
N GLY A 16 11.26 -0.54 10.43
CA GLY A 16 12.38 -1.40 10.00
C GLY A 16 12.05 -2.36 8.85
N GLY A 17 11.24 -1.94 7.88
CA GLY A 17 10.87 -2.77 6.73
C GLY A 17 9.58 -3.59 6.90
N GLN A 18 8.80 -3.33 7.94
CA GLN A 18 7.44 -3.86 8.12
C GLN A 18 6.41 -2.77 7.80
N CYS A 19 6.13 -2.58 6.52
CA CYS A 19 5.24 -1.50 6.06
C CYS A 19 3.93 -2.03 5.52
N VAL A 20 2.89 -1.22 5.66
CA VAL A 20 1.56 -1.50 5.12
C VAL A 20 1.31 -0.52 3.99
N GLU A 21 0.96 -1.06 2.83
CA GLU A 21 0.63 -0.28 1.64
C GLU A 21 -0.86 -0.44 1.32
N VAL A 22 -1.47 0.66 0.89
CA VAL A 22 -2.90 0.71 0.57
C VAL A 22 -3.07 1.31 -0.82
N ALA A 23 -4.07 0.83 -1.58
CA ALA A 23 -4.46 1.44 -2.84
C ALA A 23 -5.92 1.93 -2.80
N ALA A 24 -6.10 3.12 -2.23
CA ALA A 24 -7.40 3.74 -2.06
C ALA A 24 -8.07 4.19 -3.37
N ASN A 25 -7.32 4.30 -4.48
CA ASN A 25 -7.89 4.71 -5.76
C ASN A 25 -8.94 3.71 -6.29
N LEU A 26 -8.84 2.45 -5.87
CA LEU A 26 -9.79 1.41 -6.23
C LEU A 26 -11.07 1.43 -5.37
N ALA A 27 -11.10 2.21 -4.29
CA ALA A 27 -12.27 2.31 -3.42
C ALA A 27 -13.47 2.87 -4.19
N THR A 28 -13.26 3.94 -4.95
CA THR A 28 -14.31 4.63 -5.69
C THR A 28 -14.79 3.84 -6.90
N SER A 29 -13.89 3.16 -7.62
CA SER A 29 -14.23 2.45 -8.87
C SER A 29 -14.64 0.99 -8.67
N ARG A 30 -14.19 0.33 -7.59
CA ARG A 30 -14.42 -1.09 -7.34
C ARG A 30 -15.09 -1.40 -6.00
N GLY A 31 -15.27 -0.40 -5.13
CA GLY A 31 -15.85 -0.62 -3.79
C GLY A 31 -14.95 -1.44 -2.86
N ILE A 32 -13.68 -1.62 -3.20
CA ILE A 32 -12.71 -2.39 -2.41
C ILE A 32 -11.46 -1.56 -2.13
N VAL A 33 -10.91 -1.73 -0.93
CA VAL A 33 -9.63 -1.13 -0.53
C VAL A 33 -8.64 -2.26 -0.31
N PRO A 34 -7.83 -2.60 -1.32
CA PRO A 34 -6.80 -3.61 -1.14
C PRO A 34 -5.67 -3.07 -0.26
N VAL A 35 -5.22 -3.92 0.66
CA VAL A 35 -4.16 -3.67 1.63
C VAL A 35 -3.15 -4.80 1.51
N ARG A 36 -1.86 -4.49 1.52
CA ARG A 36 -0.78 -5.49 1.54
C ARG A 36 0.31 -5.11 2.54
N ASP A 37 0.99 -6.10 3.10
CA ASP A 37 2.22 -5.89 3.86
C ASP A 37 3.45 -5.99 2.95
N SER A 38 4.25 -4.94 2.91
CA SER A 38 5.60 -4.95 2.35
C SER A 38 6.57 -5.28 3.47
N LYS A 39 6.99 -6.55 3.53
CA LYS A 39 8.01 -7.04 4.46
C LYS A 39 9.33 -7.24 3.73
N VAL A 40 10.03 -6.13 3.49
CA VAL A 40 11.38 -6.15 2.92
C VAL A 40 12.37 -5.90 4.05
N VAL A 41 13.25 -6.86 4.34
CA VAL A 41 14.24 -6.81 5.45
C VAL A 41 15.39 -5.81 5.17
N ALA A 42 15.17 -4.78 4.36
CA ALA A 42 16.19 -3.83 3.93
C ALA A 42 15.66 -2.39 3.95
N VAL A 43 15.61 -1.80 5.15
CA VAL A 43 15.69 -0.34 5.47
C VAL A 43 14.84 0.65 4.67
N ARG A 44 13.92 0.21 3.80
CA ARG A 44 13.09 1.14 3.06
C ARG A 44 11.75 0.56 2.67
N CYS A 45 10.76 1.39 2.97
CA CYS A 45 9.48 1.49 2.31
C CYS A 45 9.63 2.75 1.42
#